data_AF-A0AA43QF00-F1
#
_entry.id   AF-A0AA43QF00-F1
#
_cell.length_a   1.000
_cell.length_b   1.000
_cell.length_c   1.000
_cell.angle_alpha   90.00
_cell.angle_beta   90.00
_cell.angle_gamma   90.00
#
_symmetry.space_group_name_H-M   'P 1'
#
loop_
_entity.id
_entity.type
_entity.pdbx_description
1 polymer ?
#
loop_
_entity_poly.entity_id
_entity_poly.type
_entity_poly.pdbx_seq_one_letter_code
_entity_poly.pdbx_strand_id
1 'polypeptide(L)'
;MPPQDVAKYSAIYSTHKHRHGSLNFSSLTDLYDTLNVPDTDLRSAWNLVNPASEPAVGKNAALAFLHILNRRHEGYRIPRSVPPSLRATFEGGEIDYNVESRGVKSGAPPQQRRYEEDTSTGRKAKFGDAYLSRLGVGGGAGQGPTRGTDFSGVKTEGDWEEVRLKRQLSELEEKIEKVEAGAKARRGGGGGWKEIRELEQGEGRVKQGESLRGIEKEIEGVKEMVEGLERHMRSREEVLDGLRREIEAEKRKGR
;
A
#
# COMPACT_ATOMS: atom_id res chain seq x y z
N MET A 1 -7.38 5.96 21.30
CA MET A 1 -7.90 4.82 20.50
C MET A 1 -7.50 3.55 21.21
N PRO A 2 -8.35 2.51 21.27
CA PRO A 2 -7.94 1.23 21.85
C PRO A 2 -6.86 0.59 20.95
N PRO A 3 -5.89 -0.14 21.52
CA PRO A 3 -4.75 -0.67 20.78
C PRO A 3 -5.16 -1.66 19.67
N GLN A 4 -6.27 -2.38 19.86
CA GLN A 4 -6.82 -3.29 18.84
C GLN A 4 -7.31 -2.56 17.59
N ASP A 5 -7.89 -1.36 17.74
CA ASP A 5 -8.35 -0.56 16.60
C ASP A 5 -7.16 0.01 15.83
N VAL A 6 -6.08 0.39 16.53
CA VAL A 6 -4.85 0.88 15.91
C VAL A 6 -4.24 -0.19 15.00
N ALA A 7 -4.20 -1.45 15.44
CA ALA A 7 -3.71 -2.56 14.63
C ALA A 7 -4.55 -2.73 13.34
N LYS A 8 -5.88 -2.75 13.47
CA LYS A 8 -6.81 -2.87 12.32
C LYS A 8 -6.64 -1.72 11.33
N TYR A 9 -6.63 -0.48 11.82
CA TYR A 9 -6.46 0.69 10.97
C TYR A 9 -5.08 0.73 10.31
N SER A 10 -4.03 0.24 11.00
CA SER A 10 -2.69 0.16 10.42
C SER A 10 -2.59 -0.85 9.29
N ALA A 11 -3.31 -1.97 9.38
CA ALA A 11 -3.41 -2.95 8.31
C ALA A 11 -4.11 -2.35 7.08
N ILE A 12 -5.26 -1.70 7.27
CA ILE A 12 -5.98 -1.01 6.19
C ILE A 12 -5.10 0.07 5.55
N TYR A 13 -4.44 0.88 6.36
CA TYR A 13 -3.50 1.89 5.89
C TYR A 13 -2.36 1.26 5.08
N SER A 14 -1.81 0.12 5.51
CA SER A 14 -0.71 -0.54 4.79
C SER A 14 -1.09 -1.05 3.39
N THR A 15 -2.37 -1.37 3.17
CA THR A 15 -2.90 -1.80 1.88
C THR A 15 -3.11 -0.62 0.93
N HIS A 16 -3.60 0.52 1.44
CA HIS A 16 -3.98 1.69 0.63
C HIS A 16 -2.91 2.79 0.59
N LYS A 17 -1.80 2.66 1.34
CA LYS A 17 -0.72 3.66 1.32
C LYS A 17 -0.04 3.70 -0.05
N HIS A 18 0.35 4.90 -0.45
CA HIS A 18 1.23 5.11 -1.60
C HIS A 18 2.69 4.80 -1.25
N ARG A 19 3.57 4.76 -2.25
CA ARG A 19 4.99 4.40 -2.11
C ARG A 19 5.74 5.19 -1.03
N HIS A 20 5.38 6.46 -0.86
CA HIS A 20 5.90 7.38 0.17
C HIS A 20 5.22 7.31 1.56
N GLY A 21 4.29 6.39 1.80
CA GLY A 21 3.61 6.32 3.10
C GLY A 21 2.59 7.45 3.34
N SER A 22 2.14 8.15 2.30
CA SER A 22 0.96 9.00 2.39
C SER A 22 -0.29 8.25 1.91
N LEU A 23 -1.44 8.70 2.38
CA LEU A 23 -2.74 8.16 2.00
C LEU A 23 -3.60 9.29 1.42
N ASN A 24 -4.17 9.05 0.24
CA ASN A 24 -5.04 9.99 -0.44
C ASN A 24 -6.51 9.66 -0.17
N PHE A 25 -7.37 10.67 -0.21
CA PHE A 25 -8.82 10.50 0.01
C PHE A 25 -9.44 9.52 -1.00
N SER A 26 -9.03 9.59 -2.27
CA SER A 26 -9.55 8.74 -3.35
C SER A 26 -9.14 7.27 -3.24
N SER A 27 -8.06 6.95 -2.52
CA SER A 27 -7.58 5.57 -2.36
C SER A 27 -8.48 4.72 -1.47
N LEU A 28 -9.36 5.35 -0.68
CA LEU A 28 -10.30 4.68 0.23
C LEU A 28 -11.74 4.62 -0.33
N THR A 29 -11.94 4.91 -1.62
CA THR A 29 -13.28 4.91 -2.24
C THR A 29 -14.01 3.58 -2.05
N ASP A 30 -13.33 2.46 -2.27
CA ASP A 30 -13.89 1.11 -2.08
C ASP A 30 -14.35 0.86 -0.63
N LEU A 31 -13.65 1.47 0.34
CA LEU A 31 -13.98 1.39 1.75
C LEU A 31 -15.18 2.27 2.09
N TYR A 32 -15.30 3.44 1.46
CA TYR A 32 -16.45 4.33 1.63
C TYR A 32 -17.75 3.70 1.11
N ASP A 33 -17.71 3.00 -0.01
CA ASP A 33 -18.90 2.32 -0.55
C ASP A 33 -19.39 1.19 0.37
N THR A 34 -18.46 0.57 1.09
CA THR A 34 -18.78 -0.47 2.07
C THR A 34 -19.29 0.12 3.39
N LEU A 35 -18.84 1.32 3.76
CA LEU A 35 -19.28 2.02 4.97
C LEU A 35 -20.55 2.83 4.67
N ASN A 36 -21.66 2.53 5.32
CA ASN A 36 -22.88 3.32 5.22
C ASN A 36 -22.76 4.69 5.95
N VAL A 37 -21.85 5.56 5.49
CA VAL A 37 -21.56 6.88 6.05
C VAL A 37 -21.77 7.95 4.96
N PRO A 38 -22.53 9.03 5.23
CA PRO A 38 -22.72 10.11 4.26
C PRO A 38 -21.41 10.77 3.82
N ASP A 39 -21.30 11.14 2.54
CA ASP A 39 -20.11 11.83 2.00
C ASP A 39 -19.82 13.18 2.70
N THR A 40 -20.85 13.87 3.17
CA THR A 40 -20.68 15.09 3.98
C THR A 40 -19.89 14.83 5.26
N ASP A 41 -20.17 13.70 5.90
CA ASP A 41 -19.49 13.26 7.12
C ASP A 41 -18.07 12.80 6.80
N LEU A 42 -17.85 12.09 5.68
CA LEU A 42 -16.51 11.69 5.22
C LEU A 42 -15.60 12.90 5.01
N ARG A 43 -16.08 13.91 4.27
CA ARG A 43 -15.33 15.14 4.01
C ARG A 43 -15.08 15.95 5.29
N SER A 44 -16.07 16.01 6.18
CA SER A 44 -15.90 16.70 7.47
C SER A 44 -14.83 16.04 8.35
N ALA A 45 -14.80 14.71 8.40
CA ALA A 45 -13.78 13.95 9.12
C ALA A 45 -12.40 14.10 8.48
N TRP A 46 -12.34 14.17 7.15
CA TRP A 46 -11.09 14.40 6.42
C TRP A 46 -10.50 15.77 6.73
N ASN A 47 -11.30 16.83 6.62
CA ASN A 47 -10.88 18.21 6.93
C ASN A 47 -10.45 18.37 8.41
N LEU A 48 -11.06 17.60 9.30
CA LEU A 48 -10.73 17.62 10.72
C LEU A 48 -9.31 17.10 10.99
N VAL A 49 -8.91 16.06 10.28
CA VAL A 49 -7.60 15.40 10.38
C VAL A 49 -6.54 16.12 9.55
N ASN A 50 -6.96 16.86 8.52
CA ASN A 50 -6.12 17.58 7.60
C ASN A 50 -6.42 19.09 7.61
N PRO A 51 -5.98 19.82 8.66
CA PRO A 51 -6.21 21.26 8.76
C PRO A 51 -5.51 22.03 7.63
N ALA A 52 -4.40 21.52 7.09
CA ALA A 52 -3.67 22.10 5.97
C ALA A 52 -4.34 21.84 4.60
N SER A 53 -5.38 21.00 4.55
CA SER A 53 -6.09 20.60 3.32
C SER A 53 -5.16 20.04 2.24
N GLU A 54 -4.13 19.28 2.64
CA GLU A 54 -3.22 18.61 1.72
C GLU A 54 -3.91 17.49 0.92
N PRO A 55 -3.44 17.18 -0.31
CA PRO A 55 -4.00 16.08 -1.10
C PRO A 55 -3.76 14.70 -0.48
N ALA A 56 -2.73 14.58 0.35
CA ALA A 56 -2.29 13.36 0.98
C ALA A 56 -2.14 13.55 2.49
N VAL A 57 -2.35 12.49 3.25
CA VAL A 57 -2.33 12.52 4.72
C VAL A 57 -1.35 11.48 5.25
N GLY A 58 -0.57 11.84 6.27
CA GLY A 58 0.40 10.94 6.91
C GLY A 58 -0.27 9.83 7.74
N LYS A 59 0.52 8.83 8.16
CA LYS A 59 0.02 7.64 8.88
C LYS A 59 -0.86 7.97 10.09
N ASN A 60 -0.39 8.82 11.01
CA ASN A 60 -1.11 9.11 12.26
C ASN A 60 -2.46 9.78 12.01
N ALA A 61 -2.47 10.70 11.05
CA ALA A 61 -3.65 11.38 10.60
C ALA A 61 -4.62 10.40 9.90
N ALA A 62 -4.13 9.53 9.01
CA ALA A 62 -4.95 8.47 8.38
C ALA A 62 -5.58 7.51 9.40
N LEU A 63 -4.84 7.10 10.44
CA LEU A 63 -5.38 6.26 11.52
C LEU A 63 -6.48 6.99 12.31
N ALA A 64 -6.32 8.29 12.57
CA ALA A 64 -7.34 9.09 13.21
C ALA A 64 -8.59 9.26 12.36
N PHE A 65 -8.43 9.45 11.05
CA PHE A 65 -9.53 9.49 10.10
C PHE A 65 -10.33 8.19 10.13
N LEU A 66 -9.65 7.04 10.00
CA LEU A 66 -10.31 5.72 10.08
C LEU A 66 -11.03 5.49 11.42
N HIS A 67 -10.45 5.98 12.52
CA HIS A 67 -11.11 5.91 13.82
C HIS A 67 -12.41 6.73 13.87
N ILE A 68 -12.39 7.96 13.36
CA ILE A 68 -13.57 8.83 13.32
C ILE A 68 -14.67 8.20 12.45
N LEU A 69 -14.29 7.60 11.32
CA LEU A 69 -15.24 6.88 10.45
C LEU A 69 -15.87 5.69 11.17
N ASN A 70 -15.08 4.88 11.87
CA ASN A 70 -15.60 3.76 12.64
C ASN A 70 -16.58 4.25 13.72
N ARG A 71 -16.24 5.33 14.45
CA ARG A 71 -17.15 5.93 15.44
C ARG A 71 -18.43 6.45 14.80
N ARG A 72 -18.35 7.00 13.59
CA ARG A 72 -19.55 7.45 12.88
C ARG A 72 -20.43 6.29 12.44
N HIS A 73 -19.84 5.21 11.95
CA HIS A 73 -20.54 3.97 11.64
C HIS A 73 -21.19 3.35 12.91
N GLU A 74 -20.54 3.46 14.07
CA GLU A 74 -21.12 3.08 15.38
C GLU A 74 -22.26 4.02 15.86
N GLY A 75 -22.57 5.08 15.11
CA GLY A 75 -23.65 6.03 15.42
C GLY A 75 -23.24 7.26 16.23
N TYR A 76 -21.96 7.43 16.55
CA TYR A 76 -21.47 8.62 17.23
C TYR A 76 -21.34 9.80 16.25
N ARG A 77 -21.63 11.01 16.74
CA ARG A 77 -21.45 12.23 15.93
C ARG A 77 -19.98 12.55 15.76
N ILE A 78 -19.63 13.10 14.59
CA ILE A 78 -18.27 13.54 14.30
C ILE A 78 -17.97 14.78 15.16
N PRO A 79 -16.85 14.81 15.89
CA PRO A 79 -16.45 15.96 16.69
C PRO A 79 -16.16 17.18 15.79
N ARG A 80 -16.49 18.39 16.28
CA ARG A 80 -16.27 19.62 15.50
C ARG A 80 -14.84 20.13 15.49
N SER A 81 -14.02 19.72 16.46
CA SER A 81 -12.62 20.13 16.55
C SER A 81 -11.78 19.02 17.16
N VAL A 82 -10.51 18.95 16.73
CA VAL A 82 -9.50 18.09 17.33
C VAL A 82 -8.84 18.85 18.48
N PRO A 83 -8.60 18.19 19.63
CA PRO A 83 -7.77 18.75 20.69
C PRO A 83 -6.38 19.21 20.19
N PRO A 84 -5.81 20.29 20.74
CA PRO A 84 -4.49 20.79 20.35
C PRO A 84 -3.37 19.76 20.45
N SER A 85 -3.45 18.84 21.42
CA SER A 85 -2.48 17.76 21.62
C SER A 85 -2.37 16.79 20.44
N LEU A 86 -3.46 16.61 19.67
CA LEU A 86 -3.47 15.75 18.49
C LEU A 86 -3.20 16.53 17.21
N ARG A 87 -3.45 17.85 17.19
CA ARG A 87 -3.11 18.70 16.04
C ARG A 87 -1.62 18.70 15.74
N ALA A 88 -0.78 18.77 16.76
CA ALA A 88 0.67 18.66 16.60
C ALA A 88 1.09 17.34 15.92
N THR A 89 0.35 16.25 16.15
CA THR A 89 0.63 14.94 15.51
C THR A 89 0.12 14.82 14.07
N PHE A 90 -0.75 15.75 13.63
CA PHE A 90 -1.28 15.81 12.27
C PHE A 90 -0.54 16.85 11.42
N GLU A 91 -0.06 17.93 12.04
CA GLU A 91 0.76 18.97 11.40
C GLU A 91 2.23 18.53 11.28
N GLY A 92 2.70 17.63 12.15
CA GLY A 92 4.01 17.01 12.03
C GLY A 92 4.04 16.01 10.88
N GLY A 93 4.28 16.52 9.66
CA GLY A 93 4.69 15.72 8.52
C GLY A 93 5.90 14.86 8.91
N GLU A 94 5.80 13.56 8.63
CA GLU A 94 6.86 12.55 8.73
C GLU A 94 7.75 12.60 9.99
N ILE A 95 7.40 11.78 10.99
CA ILE A 95 8.48 11.17 11.79
C ILE A 95 8.92 9.93 11.02
N ASP A 96 10.03 10.10 10.31
CA ASP A 96 10.77 9.07 9.57
C ASP A 96 11.12 7.89 10.48
N TYR A 97 10.93 6.68 9.94
CA TYR A 97 11.15 5.40 10.61
C TYR A 97 12.59 4.93 10.42
N ASN A 98 13.57 5.77 10.75
CA ASN A 98 14.91 5.26 10.97
C ASN A 98 15.04 4.77 12.42
N VAL A 99 14.78 3.47 12.61
CA VAL A 99 14.88 2.77 13.91
C VAL A 99 16.35 2.51 14.28
N GLU A 100 17.31 2.82 13.40
CA GLU A 100 18.71 2.41 13.55
C GLU A 100 19.65 3.51 14.09
N SER A 101 19.15 4.73 14.35
CA SER A 101 19.97 5.87 14.82
C SER A 101 19.54 6.49 16.16
N ARG A 102 18.54 5.94 16.86
CA ARG A 102 18.25 6.36 18.25
C ARG A 102 19.00 5.47 19.24
N GLY A 103 20.33 5.58 19.14
CA GLY A 103 21.25 5.16 20.18
C GLY A 103 20.84 5.79 21.51
N VAL A 104 20.45 4.91 22.42
CA VAL A 104 20.47 5.00 23.87
C VAL A 104 21.22 6.24 24.39
N LYS A 105 20.47 7.26 24.84
CA LYS A 105 20.95 8.15 25.90
C LYS A 105 20.35 7.67 27.21
N SER A 106 21.19 6.98 27.95
CA SER A 106 21.05 6.55 29.34
C SER A 106 20.57 7.68 30.26
N GLY A 107 19.45 7.46 30.95
CA GLY A 107 18.94 8.25 32.06
C GLY A 107 17.86 7.45 32.80
N ALA A 108 18.06 7.22 34.10
CA ALA A 108 17.40 6.23 34.97
C ALA A 108 15.87 6.42 35.20
N PRO A 109 15.15 5.43 35.78
CA PRO A 109 13.67 5.33 35.77
C PRO A 109 12.99 5.79 37.08
N PRO A 110 11.65 5.93 37.08
CA PRO A 110 10.89 5.59 38.28
C PRO A 110 9.69 4.64 38.05
N GLN A 111 9.68 3.61 38.89
CA GLN A 111 8.57 2.95 39.60
C GLN A 111 7.31 2.43 38.86
N GLN A 112 7.13 1.13 39.07
CA GLN A 112 5.93 0.32 38.89
C GLN A 112 4.67 0.92 39.52
N ARG A 113 3.53 0.75 38.85
CA ARG A 113 2.29 0.32 39.52
C ARG A 113 1.56 -0.72 38.65
N ARG A 114 1.42 -1.91 39.21
CA ARG A 114 0.44 -2.93 38.82
C ARG A 114 -0.96 -2.38 39.09
N TYR A 115 -1.87 -2.60 38.15
CA TYR A 115 -3.28 -2.89 38.45
C TYR A 115 -3.75 -3.87 37.37
N GLU A 116 -4.07 -5.09 37.82
CA GLU A 116 -4.84 -6.09 37.07
C GLU A 116 -6.32 -5.70 37.18
N GLU A 117 -7.05 -5.69 36.06
CA GLU A 117 -8.50 -5.88 36.09
C GLU A 117 -8.97 -6.46 34.75
N ASP A 118 -9.29 -7.75 34.78
CA ASP A 118 -10.03 -8.46 33.75
C ASP A 118 -11.51 -8.06 33.80
N THR A 119 -12.05 -7.58 32.69
CA THR A 119 -13.50 -7.67 32.44
C THR A 119 -13.77 -7.82 30.94
N SER A 120 -13.84 -9.08 30.53
CA SER A 120 -14.48 -9.49 29.29
C SER A 120 -15.99 -9.47 29.48
N THR A 121 -16.70 -8.56 28.80
CA THR A 121 -18.15 -8.71 28.56
C THR A 121 -18.50 -8.32 27.14
N GLY A 122 -19.24 -9.21 26.49
CA GLY A 122 -19.41 -9.28 25.05
C GLY A 122 -20.36 -8.25 24.42
N ARG A 123 -20.10 -8.03 23.13
CA ARG A 123 -21.00 -7.68 22.00
C ARG A 123 -20.25 -6.97 20.85
N LYS A 124 -18.98 -6.60 21.04
CA LYS A 124 -18.15 -5.92 20.03
C LYS A 124 -17.31 -6.82 19.10
N ALA A 125 -17.35 -8.14 19.28
CA ALA A 125 -16.53 -9.09 18.50
C ALA A 125 -16.92 -9.21 17.01
N LYS A 126 -17.99 -8.55 16.56
CA LYS A 126 -18.50 -8.71 15.18
C LYS A 126 -18.03 -7.65 14.19
N PHE A 127 -17.29 -6.64 14.65
CA PHE A 127 -16.82 -5.57 13.76
C PHE A 127 -15.32 -5.71 13.44
N GLY A 128 -15.05 -6.15 12.21
CA GLY A 128 -13.71 -6.39 11.69
C GLY A 128 -13.46 -7.87 11.35
N ASP A 129 -14.04 -8.81 12.09
CA ASP A 129 -13.82 -10.25 11.86
C ASP A 129 -14.34 -10.72 10.50
N ALA A 130 -15.52 -10.25 10.06
CA ALA A 130 -16.07 -10.61 8.75
C ALA A 130 -15.25 -10.03 7.58
N TYR A 131 -14.58 -8.89 7.79
CA TYR A 131 -13.75 -8.22 6.80
C TYR A 131 -12.34 -8.81 6.77
N LEU A 132 -11.75 -9.08 7.94
CA LEU A 132 -10.45 -9.73 8.09
C LEU A 132 -10.48 -11.21 7.65
N SER A 133 -11.61 -11.90 7.86
CA SER A 133 -11.85 -13.26 7.35
C SER A 133 -11.99 -13.30 5.83
N ARG A 134 -12.52 -12.23 5.20
CA ARG A 134 -12.61 -12.11 3.74
C ARG A 134 -11.30 -11.64 3.11
N LEU A 135 -10.46 -10.95 3.88
CA LEU A 135 -9.10 -10.53 3.51
C LEU A 135 -8.03 -11.60 3.76
N GLY A 136 -8.31 -12.63 4.57
CA GLY A 136 -7.35 -13.70 4.85
C GLY A 136 -6.15 -13.29 5.72
N VAL A 137 -6.24 -12.16 6.44
CA VAL A 137 -5.12 -11.54 7.19
C VAL A 137 -5.20 -11.81 8.70
N GLY A 138 -6.21 -12.54 9.18
CA GLY A 138 -6.41 -12.86 10.59
C GLY A 138 -5.85 -14.22 11.00
N GLY A 139 -4.53 -14.38 11.02
CA GLY A 139 -3.92 -15.66 11.39
C GLY A 139 -2.44 -15.59 11.74
N GLY A 140 -2.05 -14.75 12.71
CA GLY A 140 -0.67 -14.68 13.22
C GLY A 140 -0.64 -14.68 14.74
N ALA A 141 -0.23 -15.81 15.32
CA ALA A 141 -0.25 -16.11 16.75
C ALA A 141 0.91 -15.49 17.55
N GLY A 142 0.66 -15.19 18.82
CA GLY A 142 1.70 -15.03 19.83
C GLY A 142 1.25 -14.38 21.15
N GLN A 143 0.54 -15.11 22.03
CA GLN A 143 0.82 -15.24 23.49
C GLN A 143 -0.28 -16.08 24.21
N GLY A 144 -0.02 -17.40 24.34
CA GLY A 144 -0.49 -18.47 25.29
C GLY A 144 -1.88 -18.51 25.97
N PRO A 145 -2.14 -19.50 26.87
CA PRO A 145 -1.68 -20.90 26.95
C PRO A 145 -2.88 -21.90 26.96
N THR A 146 -2.71 -23.16 26.51
CA THR A 146 -3.34 -24.38 27.07
C THR A 146 -3.06 -25.62 26.21
N ARG A 147 -2.23 -26.50 26.78
CA ARG A 147 -2.26 -27.97 26.76
C ARG A 147 -3.12 -28.66 25.68
N GLY A 148 -2.42 -29.26 24.72
CA GLY A 148 -2.71 -30.59 24.16
C GLY A 148 -3.81 -30.69 23.10
N THR A 149 -3.42 -30.55 21.82
CA THR A 149 -3.95 -31.36 20.71
C THR A 149 -2.97 -31.29 19.54
N ASP A 150 -2.64 -32.47 19.03
CA ASP A 150 -1.70 -32.73 17.94
C ASP A 150 -2.29 -32.26 16.61
N PHE A 151 -1.65 -31.26 15.97
CA PHE A 151 -1.98 -30.82 14.62
C PHE A 151 -0.73 -30.91 13.74
N SER A 152 -0.28 -32.13 13.47
CA SER A 152 0.75 -32.46 12.48
C SER A 152 0.30 -32.22 11.02
N GLY A 153 -0.58 -31.24 10.77
CA GLY A 153 -1.20 -31.00 9.47
C GLY A 153 -1.55 -29.53 9.23
N VAL A 154 -0.81 -28.59 9.84
CA VAL A 154 -0.95 -27.17 9.52
C VAL A 154 -0.39 -26.96 8.12
N LYS A 155 -1.30 -26.74 7.15
CA LYS A 155 -0.96 -26.17 5.84
C LYS A 155 -0.33 -24.80 6.08
N THR A 156 0.97 -24.74 5.87
CA THR A 156 1.79 -23.53 6.03
C THR A 156 1.39 -22.47 5.00
N GLU A 157 1.59 -21.21 5.33
CA GLU A 157 1.31 -20.00 4.51
C GLU A 157 1.87 -20.04 3.07
N GLY A 158 2.79 -20.97 2.77
CA GLY A 158 3.30 -21.23 1.42
C GLY A 158 2.23 -21.69 0.42
N ASP A 159 1.15 -22.35 0.85
CA ASP A 159 0.12 -22.84 -0.08
C ASP A 159 -0.66 -21.68 -0.74
N TRP A 160 -0.84 -20.56 -0.04
CA TRP A 160 -1.59 -19.41 -0.56
C TRP A 160 -0.73 -18.50 -1.43
N GLU A 161 0.55 -18.37 -1.09
CA GLU A 161 1.53 -17.71 -1.97
C GLU A 161 1.72 -18.51 -3.25
N GLU A 162 1.83 -19.84 -3.16
CA GLU A 162 1.93 -20.71 -4.33
C GLU A 162 0.67 -20.63 -5.19
N VAL A 163 -0.53 -20.60 -4.59
CA VAL A 163 -1.79 -20.44 -5.35
C VAL A 163 -1.87 -19.06 -6.00
N ARG A 164 -1.43 -17.99 -5.33
CA ARG A 164 -1.37 -16.65 -5.90
C ARG A 164 -0.36 -16.58 -7.05
N LEU A 165 0.83 -17.14 -6.85
CA LEU A 165 1.89 -17.18 -7.86
C LEU A 165 1.46 -18.03 -9.06
N LYS A 166 0.80 -19.17 -8.85
CA LYS A 166 0.20 -19.99 -9.92
C LYS A 166 -0.89 -19.25 -10.68
N ARG A 167 -1.72 -18.45 -9.98
CA ARG A 167 -2.72 -17.59 -10.64
C ARG A 167 -2.06 -16.50 -11.47
N GLN A 168 -1.02 -15.85 -10.95
CA GLN A 168 -0.26 -14.83 -11.69
C GLN A 168 0.48 -15.44 -12.89
N LEU A 169 1.03 -16.65 -12.77
CA LEU A 169 1.60 -17.41 -13.87
C LEU A 169 0.54 -17.72 -14.94
N SER A 170 -0.62 -18.26 -14.55
CA SER A 170 -1.69 -18.55 -15.51
C SER A 170 -2.21 -17.31 -16.23
N GLU A 171 -2.26 -16.15 -15.55
CA GLU A 171 -2.69 -14.90 -16.17
C GLU A 171 -1.61 -14.35 -17.13
N LEU A 172 -0.33 -14.56 -16.82
CA LEU A 172 0.78 -14.20 -17.72
C LEU A 172 0.86 -15.14 -18.93
N GLU A 173 0.66 -16.44 -18.73
CA GLU A 173 0.58 -17.44 -19.81
C GLU A 173 -0.60 -17.14 -20.74
N GLU A 174 -1.78 -16.81 -20.21
CA GLU A 174 -2.95 -16.42 -21.03
C GLU A 174 -2.68 -15.11 -21.81
N LYS A 175 -1.98 -14.15 -21.21
CA LYS A 175 -1.56 -12.92 -21.91
C LYS A 175 -0.57 -13.21 -23.03
N ILE A 176 0.41 -14.08 -22.79
CA ILE A 176 1.37 -14.51 -23.81
C ILE A 176 0.64 -15.24 -24.93
N GLU A 177 -0.28 -16.16 -24.61
CA GLU A 177 -1.08 -16.88 -25.60
C GLU A 177 -1.94 -15.93 -26.44
N LYS A 178 -2.59 -14.92 -25.83
CA LYS A 178 -3.34 -13.90 -26.57
C LYS A 178 -2.45 -13.06 -27.49
N VAL A 179 -1.27 -12.67 -27.03
CA VAL A 179 -0.29 -11.92 -27.83
C VAL A 179 0.26 -12.79 -28.96
N GLU A 180 0.58 -14.04 -28.68
CA GLU A 180 1.11 -15.00 -29.66
C GLU A 180 0.04 -15.41 -30.66
N ALA A 181 -1.22 -15.61 -30.24
CA ALA A 181 -2.36 -15.82 -31.12
C ALA A 181 -2.62 -14.59 -31.99
N GLY A 182 -2.51 -13.38 -31.44
CA GLY A 182 -2.58 -12.13 -32.20
C GLY A 182 -1.43 -11.99 -33.22
N ALA A 183 -0.21 -12.34 -32.82
CA ALA A 183 0.96 -12.34 -33.70
C ALA A 183 0.86 -13.43 -34.78
N LYS A 184 0.33 -14.60 -34.45
CA LYS A 184 0.12 -15.72 -35.38
C LYS A 184 -1.05 -15.47 -36.31
N ALA A 185 -2.11 -14.80 -35.87
CA ALA A 185 -3.19 -14.30 -36.73
C ALA A 185 -2.65 -13.27 -37.74
N ARG A 186 -1.77 -12.37 -37.29
CA ARG A 186 -1.04 -11.44 -38.18
C ARG A 186 -0.07 -12.15 -39.13
N ARG A 187 0.53 -13.26 -38.70
CA ARG A 187 1.49 -14.05 -39.50
C ARG A 187 0.83 -15.08 -40.44
N GLY A 188 -0.38 -15.55 -40.10
CA GLY A 188 -1.14 -16.57 -40.84
C GLY A 188 -2.26 -16.01 -41.72
N GLY A 189 -2.65 -14.75 -41.53
CA GLY A 189 -3.55 -14.00 -42.42
C GLY A 189 -2.83 -13.60 -43.70
N GLY A 190 -2.64 -14.53 -44.63
CA GLY A 190 -2.20 -14.28 -46.01
C GLY A 190 -3.25 -13.51 -46.83
N GLY A 191 -3.61 -12.30 -46.38
CA GLY A 191 -4.67 -11.45 -46.95
C GLY A 191 -4.21 -10.04 -47.33
N GLY A 192 -2.91 -9.75 -47.25
CA GLY A 192 -2.35 -8.41 -47.54
C GLY A 192 -2.68 -7.87 -48.94
N TRP A 193 -3.11 -8.70 -49.88
CA TRP A 193 -3.42 -8.26 -51.25
C TRP A 193 -4.86 -7.75 -51.45
N LYS A 194 -5.80 -8.03 -50.54
CA LYS A 194 -7.17 -7.50 -50.62
C LYS A 194 -7.32 -6.15 -49.90
N GLU A 195 -6.67 -6.01 -48.75
CA GLU A 195 -6.71 -4.77 -47.95
C GLU A 195 -5.92 -3.62 -48.61
N ILE A 196 -4.84 -3.92 -49.34
CA ILE A 196 -4.10 -2.92 -50.13
C ILE A 196 -4.99 -2.34 -51.26
N ARG A 197 -5.90 -3.13 -51.83
CA ARG A 197 -6.79 -2.68 -52.92
C ARG A 197 -7.95 -1.80 -52.43
N GLU A 198 -8.39 -2.01 -51.18
CA GLU A 198 -9.39 -1.15 -50.52
C GLU A 198 -8.76 0.12 -49.94
N LEU A 199 -7.50 0.07 -49.47
CA LEU A 199 -6.75 1.26 -49.01
C LEU A 199 -6.33 2.19 -50.14
N GLU A 200 -6.22 1.70 -51.38
CA GLU A 200 -5.97 2.52 -52.58
C GLU A 200 -7.22 3.34 -53.00
N GLN A 201 -8.42 2.95 -52.52
CA GLN A 201 -9.70 3.64 -52.80
C GLN A 201 -10.10 4.69 -51.76
N GLY A 202 -9.23 4.99 -50.78
CA GLY A 202 -9.19 6.33 -50.21
C GLY A 202 -10.25 6.71 -49.17
N GLU A 203 -10.57 5.83 -48.21
CA GLU A 203 -11.34 6.23 -47.01
C GLU A 203 -10.75 5.55 -45.76
N GLY A 204 -9.92 6.26 -44.99
CA GLY A 204 -9.41 5.69 -43.72
C GLY A 204 -8.23 6.38 -43.04
N ARG A 205 -7.91 7.65 -43.33
CA ARG A 205 -6.78 8.35 -42.69
C ARG A 205 -7.24 9.35 -41.63
N VAL A 206 -7.65 8.89 -40.45
CA VAL A 206 -7.65 9.77 -39.25
C VAL A 206 -7.30 8.99 -37.97
N LYS A 207 -7.83 7.77 -37.77
CA LYS A 207 -7.72 7.08 -36.47
C LYS A 207 -6.37 6.41 -36.17
N GLN A 208 -5.63 5.96 -37.19
CA GLN A 208 -4.36 5.24 -36.98
C GLN A 208 -3.18 6.17 -36.64
N GLY A 209 -3.15 7.39 -37.20
CA GLY A 209 -2.09 8.37 -36.93
C GLY A 209 -2.11 8.91 -35.49
N GLU A 210 -3.28 9.01 -34.89
CA GLU A 210 -3.45 9.44 -33.50
C GLU A 210 -2.97 8.35 -32.53
N SER A 211 -3.25 7.07 -32.84
CA SER A 211 -2.75 5.94 -32.06
C SER A 211 -1.22 5.79 -32.10
N LEU A 212 -0.59 6.06 -33.24
CA LEU A 212 0.86 6.00 -33.39
C LEU A 212 1.56 7.13 -32.63
N ARG A 213 0.99 8.36 -32.65
CA ARG A 213 1.50 9.47 -31.83
C ARG A 213 1.33 9.22 -30.33
N GLY A 214 0.25 8.55 -29.92
CA GLY A 214 0.05 8.14 -28.53
C GLY A 214 1.14 7.16 -28.07
N ILE A 215 1.40 6.13 -28.87
CA ILE A 215 2.44 5.13 -28.60
C ILE A 215 3.84 5.77 -28.59
N GLU A 216 4.11 6.72 -29.49
CA GLU A 216 5.38 7.44 -29.54
C GLU A 216 5.63 8.24 -28.24
N LYS A 217 4.61 8.93 -27.74
CA LYS A 217 4.66 9.65 -26.47
C LYS A 217 4.84 8.73 -25.26
N GLU A 218 4.20 7.55 -25.28
CA GLU A 218 4.38 6.54 -24.23
C GLU A 218 5.81 5.97 -24.22
N ILE A 219 6.38 5.70 -25.40
CA ILE A 219 7.77 5.25 -25.53
C ILE A 219 8.74 6.32 -25.02
N GLU A 220 8.48 7.59 -25.29
CA GLU A 220 9.27 8.71 -24.77
C GLU A 220 9.21 8.79 -23.23
N GLY A 221 8.01 8.69 -22.64
CA GLY A 221 7.86 8.65 -21.19
C GLY A 221 8.54 7.44 -20.53
N VAL A 222 8.52 6.27 -21.18
CA VAL A 222 9.25 5.10 -20.69
C VAL A 222 10.77 5.31 -20.74
N LYS A 223 11.30 5.96 -21.78
CA LYS A 223 12.73 6.30 -21.86
C LYS A 223 13.16 7.24 -20.73
N GLU A 224 12.39 8.28 -20.44
CA GLU A 224 12.69 9.20 -19.32
C GLU A 224 12.74 8.48 -17.97
N MET A 225 11.81 7.55 -17.75
CA MET A 225 11.80 6.73 -16.52
C MET A 225 13.03 5.82 -16.43
N VAL A 226 13.43 5.18 -17.53
CA VAL A 226 14.64 4.34 -17.58
C VAL A 226 15.88 5.18 -17.30
N GLU A 227 16.02 6.35 -17.91
CA GLU A 227 17.14 7.26 -17.66
C GLU A 227 17.20 7.77 -16.21
N GLY A 228 16.04 8.00 -15.60
CA GLY A 228 15.92 8.36 -14.18
C GLY A 228 16.40 7.22 -13.26
N LEU A 229 16.01 5.98 -13.58
CA LEU A 229 16.45 4.79 -12.85
C LEU A 229 17.95 4.55 -12.99
N GLU A 230 18.50 4.66 -14.18
CA GLU A 230 19.94 4.51 -14.40
C GLU A 230 20.74 5.57 -13.64
N ARG A 231 20.29 6.83 -13.62
CA ARG A 231 20.92 7.89 -12.81
C ARG A 231 20.90 7.56 -11.32
N HIS A 232 19.80 6.99 -10.83
CA HIS A 232 19.70 6.58 -9.43
C HIS A 232 20.64 5.41 -9.09
N MET A 233 20.74 4.41 -9.97
CA MET A 233 21.66 3.30 -9.78
C MET A 233 23.11 3.76 -9.80
N ARG A 234 23.50 4.62 -10.75
CA ARG A 234 24.84 5.24 -10.78
C ARG A 234 25.16 6.00 -9.50
N SER A 235 24.23 6.80 -9.00
CA SER A 235 24.41 7.52 -7.73
C SER A 235 24.59 6.57 -6.55
N ARG A 236 23.84 5.46 -6.50
CA ARG A 236 24.03 4.44 -5.45
C ARG A 236 25.36 3.71 -5.58
N GLU A 237 25.81 3.39 -6.78
CA GLU A 237 27.12 2.77 -7.03
C GLU A 237 28.26 3.67 -6.55
N GLU A 238 28.20 4.98 -6.82
CA GLU A 238 29.19 5.94 -6.33
C GLU A 238 29.24 6.00 -4.80
N VAL A 239 28.07 5.99 -4.14
CA VAL A 239 27.98 5.95 -2.67
C VAL A 239 28.56 4.65 -2.13
N LEU A 240 28.25 3.51 -2.75
CA LEU A 240 28.79 2.21 -2.35
C LEU A 240 30.31 2.14 -2.52
N ASP A 241 30.84 2.70 -3.61
CA ASP A 241 32.28 2.78 -3.85
C ASP A 241 32.98 3.70 -2.84
N GLY A 242 32.33 4.82 -2.47
CA GLY A 242 32.78 5.68 -1.38
C GLY A 242 32.89 4.94 -0.05
N LEU A 243 31.82 4.24 0.34
CA LEU A 243 31.81 3.45 1.59
C LEU A 243 32.82 2.31 1.55
N ARG A 244 33.01 1.64 0.40
CA ARG A 244 34.03 0.60 0.23
C ARG A 244 35.44 1.16 0.46
N ARG A 245 35.75 2.35 -0.08
CA ARG A 245 37.03 3.02 0.14
C ARG A 245 37.23 3.44 1.60
N GLU A 246 36.19 3.92 2.25
CA GLU A 246 36.22 4.28 3.67
C GLU A 246 36.51 3.05 4.55
N ILE A 247 35.82 1.93 4.30
CA ILE A 247 36.07 0.66 4.98
C ILE A 247 37.51 0.19 4.77
N GLU A 248 38.07 0.32 3.56
CA GLU A 248 39.47 -0.04 3.30
C GLU A 248 40.46 0.87 4.05
N ALA A 249 40.20 2.17 4.11
CA ALA A 249 41.03 3.12 4.83
C ALA A 249 41.01 2.84 6.35
N GLU A 250 39.84 2.53 6.89
CA GLU A 250 39.68 2.17 8.30
C GLU A 250 40.34 0.83 8.63
N LYS A 251 40.21 -0.17 7.75
CA LYS A 251 40.95 -1.45 7.85
C LYS A 251 42.47 -1.27 7.82
N ARG A 252 42.99 -0.32 7.04
CA ARG A 252 44.44 0.00 7.01
C ARG A 252 44.90 0.75 8.27
N LYS A 253 44.03 1.55 8.90
CA LYS A 253 44.34 2.31 10.11
C LYS A 253 44.28 1.46 11.39
N GLY A 254 43.49 0.39 11.38
CA GLY A 254 43.36 -0.55 12.50
C GLY A 254 44.38 -1.71 12.50
N ARG A 255 45.37 -1.70 11.60
CA ARG A 255 46.40 -2.72 11.45
C ARG A 255 47.79 -2.11 11.65
#